data_AF-A0A1Q9B2C5-F1
#
_entry.id   AF-A0A1Q9B2C5-F1
#
_cell.length_a   1.000
_cell.length_b   1.000
_cell.length_c   1.000
_cell.angle_alpha   90.00
_cell.angle_beta   90.00
_cell.angle_gamma   90.00
#
_symmetry.space_group_name_H-M   'P 1'
#
loop_
_entity.id
_entity.type
_entity.pdbx_description
1 polymer ?
#
loop_
_entity_poly.entity_id
_entity_poly.type
_entity_poly.pdbx_seq_one_letter_code
_entity_poly.pdbx_strand_id
1 'polypeptide(L)' 'MKTRRRLKDLSPGALIAVTTSDPLAIIDIPHLCREDGHLLVKQDALPDTPGQHRFLIRKGG' A
#
# COMPACT_ATOMS: atom_id res chain seq x y z
N MET A 1 3.33 3.35 -11.83
CA MET A 1 3.21 2.90 -10.43
C MET A 1 4.07 1.66 -10.18
N LYS A 2 5.23 1.77 -9.52
CA LYS A 2 6.13 0.63 -9.21
C LYS A 2 5.49 -0.36 -8.20
N THR A 3 4.58 0.11 -7.36
CA THR A 3 3.90 -0.67 -6.30
C THR A 3 3.03 -1.80 -6.85
N ARG A 4 2.20 -1.53 -7.87
CA ARG A 4 1.39 -2.56 -8.57
C ARG A 4 2.26 -3.69 -9.13
N ARG A 5 3.43 -3.35 -9.68
CA ARG A 5 4.34 -4.33 -10.30
C ARG A 5 4.96 -5.26 -9.27
N ARG A 6 5.29 -4.75 -8.07
CA ARG A 6 5.77 -5.56 -6.94
C ARG A 6 4.66 -6.41 -6.33
N LEU A 7 3.43 -5.90 -6.25
CA LEU A 7 2.27 -6.66 -5.74
C LEU A 7 1.87 -7.84 -6.64
N LYS A 8 2.02 -7.71 -7.97
CA LYS A 8 1.70 -8.78 -8.92
C LYS A 8 2.62 -10.00 -8.83
N ASP A 9 3.86 -9.80 -8.37
CA ASP A 9 4.86 -10.87 -8.23
C ASP A 9 4.74 -11.62 -6.90
N LEU A 10 3.94 -11.08 -5.96
CA LEU A 10 3.77 -11.65 -4.63
C LEU A 10 2.68 -12.72 -4.63
N SER A 11 2.92 -13.78 -3.87
CA SER A 11 1.91 -14.80 -3.62
C SER A 11 0.67 -14.20 -2.93
N PRO A 12 -0.53 -14.70 -3.23
CA PRO A 12 -1.74 -14.27 -2.54
C PRO A 12 -1.61 -14.46 -1.03
N GLY A 13 -2.04 -13.46 -0.27
CA GLY A 13 -1.87 -13.42 1.18
C GLY A 13 -0.55 -12.84 1.67
N ALA A 14 0.44 -12.59 0.81
CA ALA A 14 1.68 -11.92 1.17
C ALA A 14 1.45 -10.47 1.61
N LEU A 15 2.31 -9.98 2.51
CA LEU A 15 2.27 -8.62 3.03
C LEU A 15 3.39 -7.78 2.42
N ILE A 16 3.05 -6.56 1.99
CA ILE A 16 4.01 -5.57 1.52
C ILE A 16 3.83 -4.26 2.28
N ALA A 17 4.95 -3.71 2.75
CA ALA A 17 5.00 -2.36 3.29
C ALA A 17 5.38 -1.39 2.16
N VAL A 18 4.53 -0.38 1.95
CA VAL A 18 4.71 0.66 0.95
C VAL A 18 4.90 1.98 1.69
N THR A 19 6.04 2.62 1.49
CA THR A 19 6.31 3.96 2.01
C THR A 19 6.26 4.96 0.86
N THR A 20 5.56 6.07 1.05
CA THR A 20 5.40 7.10 0.02
C THR A 20 5.22 8.47 0.65
N SER A 21 5.79 9.51 0.03
CA SER A 21 5.64 10.92 0.44
C SER A 21 4.48 11.62 -0.25
N ASP A 22 3.70 10.89 -1.05
CA ASP A 22 2.62 11.45 -1.84
C ASP A 22 1.33 11.53 -1.00
N PRO A 23 0.71 12.71 -0.84
CA PRO A 23 -0.50 12.86 -0.04
C PRO A 23 -1.72 12.16 -0.68
N LEU A 24 -1.72 11.95 -2.00
CA LEU A 24 -2.81 11.27 -2.69
C LEU A 24 -2.79 9.76 -2.45
N ALA A 25 -1.66 9.19 -1.99
CA ALA A 25 -1.56 7.77 -1.68
C ALA A 25 -2.54 7.32 -0.57
N ILE A 26 -2.94 8.25 0.30
CA ILE A 26 -3.97 8.02 1.32
C ILE A 26 -5.31 7.62 0.68
N ILE A 27 -5.59 8.09 -0.54
CA ILE A 27 -6.82 7.80 -1.28
C ILE A 27 -6.58 6.68 -2.30
N ASP A 28 -5.47 6.76 -3.03
CA ASP A 28 -5.14 5.83 -4.13
C ASP A 28 -4.87 4.41 -3.62
N ILE A 29 -4.17 4.23 -2.49
CA ILE A 29 -3.83 2.89 -1.98
C ILE A 29 -5.05 2.10 -1.49
N PRO A 30 -5.94 2.64 -0.64
CA PRO A 30 -7.16 1.93 -0.27
C PRO A 30 -8.05 1.65 -1.48
N HIS A 31 -8.14 2.59 -2.43
CA HIS A 31 -8.90 2.40 -3.66
C HIS A 31 -8.34 1.24 -4.50
N LEU A 32 -7.04 1.27 -4.76
CA LEU A 32 -6.30 0.19 -5.42
C LEU A 32 -6.53 -1.15 -4.71
N CYS A 33 -6.45 -1.19 -3.39
CA CYS A 33 -6.68 -2.42 -2.65
C CYS A 33 -8.09 -2.95 -2.91
N ARG A 34 -9.11 -2.09 -2.87
CA ARG A 34 -10.49 -2.49 -3.10
C ARG A 34 -10.75 -2.94 -4.54
N GLU A 35 -10.17 -2.28 -5.53
CA GLU A 35 -10.32 -2.62 -6.95
C GLU A 35 -9.62 -3.95 -7.31
N ASP A 36 -8.39 -4.15 -6.81
CA ASP A 36 -7.55 -5.31 -7.11
C ASP A 36 -7.79 -6.48 -6.11
N GLY A 37 -8.79 -6.35 -5.21
CA GLY A 37 -9.16 -7.35 -4.21
C GLY A 37 -8.16 -7.54 -3.06
N HIS A 38 -7.21 -6.63 -2.91
CA HIS A 38 -6.23 -6.63 -1.82
C HIS A 38 -6.81 -6.02 -0.54
N LEU A 39 -6.10 -6.21 0.58
CA LEU A 39 -6.52 -5.71 1.88
C LEU A 39 -5.50 -4.72 2.43
N LEU A 40 -5.92 -3.50 2.75
CA LEU A 40 -5.11 -2.58 3.54
C LEU A 40 -5.16 -3.01 5.01
N VAL A 41 -4.03 -3.51 5.52
CA VAL A 41 -3.90 -4.01 6.90
C VAL A 41 -3.60 -2.89 7.88
N LYS A 42 -2.75 -1.93 7.47
CA LYS A 42 -2.32 -0.84 8.35
C LYS A 42 -1.93 0.40 7.54
N GLN A 43 -2.15 1.56 8.11
CA GLN A 43 -1.75 2.85 7.55
C GLN A 43 -1.26 3.75 8.69
N ASP A 44 -0.02 4.24 8.57
CA ASP A 44 0.59 5.13 9.54
C ASP A 44 1.27 6.29 8.83
N ALA A 45 1.22 7.48 9.43
CA ALA A 45 2.14 8.55 9.08
C ALA A 45 3.51 8.27 9.70
N LEU A 46 4.59 8.48 8.96
CA LEU A 46 5.95 8.34 9.48
C LEU A 46 6.30 9.62 10.25
N PRO A 47 6.55 9.54 11.58
CA PRO A 47 6.85 10.73 12.38
C PRO A 47 8.23 11.31 12.07
N ASP A 48 9.16 10.49 11.57
CA ASP A 48 10.53 10.88 11.23
C ASP A 48 10.62 11.66 9.91
N THR A 49 9.67 11.45 9.00
CA THR A 49 9.64 12.07 7.67
C THR A 49 8.32 12.79 7.43
N PRO A 50 8.25 14.13 7.58
CA PRO A 50 7.02 14.88 7.40
C PRO A 50 6.47 14.72 5.96
N GLY A 51 5.18 14.42 5.87
CA GLY A 51 4.49 14.15 4.60
C GLY A 51 4.67 12.72 4.07
N GLN A 52 5.36 11.85 4.80
CA GLN A 52 5.54 10.46 4.41
C GLN A 52 4.60 9.52 5.16
N HIS A 53 4.00 8.61 4.40
CA HIS A 53 3.03 7.64 4.87
C HIS A 53 3.51 6.23 4.57
N ARG A 54 3.23 5.32 5.50
CA ARG A 54 3.50 3.89 5.39
C ARG A 54 2.19 3.13 5.38
N PHE A 55 2.03 2.27 4.38
CA PHE A 55 0.86 1.42 4.18
C PHE A 55 1.30 -0.04 4.20
N LEU A 56 0.62 -0.88 4.97
CA LEU A 56 0.80 -2.32 4.97
C LEU A 56 -0.36 -2.93 4.20
N ILE A 57 -0.07 -3.50 3.04
CA ILE A 57 -1.06 -4.09 2.15
C ILE A 57 -0.85 -5.60 2.12
N ARG A 58 -1.95 -6.36 2.21
CA ARG A 58 -1.97 -7.80 1.99
C ARG A 58 -2.50 -8.08 0.60
N LYS A 59 -1.73 -8.81 -0.21
CA LYS A 59 -2.13 -9.22 -1.56
C LYS A 59 -3.41 -10.05 -1.49
N GLY A 60 -4.43 -9.63 -2.24
CA GLY A 60 -5.65 -10.40 -2.47
C GLY A 60 -5.43 -11.59 -3.40
N GLY A 61 -6.29 -12.61 -3.30
CA GLY A 61 -6.35 -13.75 -4.21
C GLY A 61 -6.79 -13.34 -5.61
#